data_AF-A0A8J8C1C4-F1
#
_entry.id   AF-A0A8J8C1C4-F1
#
_cell.length_a   1.000
_cell.length_b   1.000
_cell.length_c   1.000
_cell.angle_alpha   90.00
_cell.angle_beta   90.00
_cell.angle_gamma   90.00
#
_symmetry.space_group_name_H-M   'P 1'
#
loop_
_entity.id
_entity.type
_entity.pdbx_description
1 polymer ?
#
loop_
_entity_poly.entity_id
_entity_poly.type
_entity_poly.pdbx_seq_one_letter_code
_entity_poly.pdbx_strand_id
1 'polypeptide(L)'
;MHFLEYGVIRKRGEHRVALVYPNLYKAGNSNLGFLFAYNFINEQEGFQCERFFTDFPKSIESNSVLEDFDIIAFSCSFEMDYFTVYEIAQQFPETMKIMGGRTTYNPFPLKGVIDYIFVGDAEHSLAEFLNQYREGEISQIEGVFTGDAARVQAGFSQLEYHPVHQPIQWGEYGQAFYRSFLLEVSRGCSRQCAFCMVSHCIGRKRERPLDQIQVILEKAERCTKFEVVSLIGPDSHSRLLEIMEMCRPYRVSLPSLRIDQISEEVLTSADLRTVTIAPESSERLRISLGKRITDEEILEKVRLCSEHAHWMKLYFMVGLPGETLQDLEGIVDLTRQISRIMRTKVTVSPFVPKPHTPYADHVYDTKTVEKALSFLKNRMRFSGPTARKGFIQWAMSMGDEQVIAFMGNRRYSAWRHLDPARMEKKWKLIKV
;
A
#
# COMPACT_ATOMS: atom_id res chain seq x y z
N MET A 1 -4.11 23.14 -14.62
CA MET A 1 -4.44 22.31 -13.44
C MET A 1 -5.33 23.12 -12.52
N HIS A 2 -6.40 22.53 -11.97
CA HIS A 2 -7.35 23.21 -11.08
C HIS A 2 -6.91 23.22 -9.59
N PHE A 3 -5.61 23.14 -9.34
CA PHE A 3 -5.03 23.14 -8.00
C PHE A 3 -3.58 23.63 -8.04
N LEU A 4 -3.09 24.05 -6.87
CA LEU A 4 -1.70 24.41 -6.62
C LEU A 4 -1.07 23.36 -5.70
N GLU A 5 0.25 23.16 -5.79
CA GLU A 5 0.99 22.32 -4.86
C GLU A 5 2.12 23.11 -4.19
N TYR A 6 2.29 22.91 -2.89
CA TYR A 6 3.45 23.40 -2.13
C TYR A 6 4.37 22.23 -1.82
N GLY A 7 5.69 22.44 -1.81
CA GLY A 7 6.65 21.34 -1.62
C GLY A 7 7.03 20.59 -2.89
N VAL A 8 6.64 21.09 -4.07
CA VAL A 8 7.10 20.57 -5.35
C VAL A 8 8.57 20.93 -5.55
N ILE A 9 9.38 19.94 -5.92
CA ILE A 9 10.77 20.15 -6.33
C ILE A 9 10.77 20.55 -7.81
N ARG A 10 11.34 21.70 -8.12
CA ARG A 10 11.57 22.17 -9.49
C ARG A 10 13.06 22.36 -9.70
N LYS A 11 13.68 21.44 -10.42
CA LYS A 11 15.08 21.52 -10.83
C LYS A 11 15.25 21.05 -12.27
N ARG A 12 16.40 21.35 -12.85
CA ARG A 12 16.85 20.77 -14.11
C ARG A 12 17.90 19.71 -13.83
N GLY A 13 17.85 18.62 -14.57
CA GLY A 13 18.81 17.54 -14.52
C GLY A 13 19.16 17.10 -15.93
N GLU A 14 20.33 16.49 -16.06
CA GLU A 14 20.77 15.84 -17.29
C GLU A 14 19.97 14.55 -17.53
N HIS A 15 19.75 13.76 -16.47
CA HIS A 15 18.99 12.51 -16.53
C HIS A 15 17.56 12.72 -16.03
N ARG A 16 16.58 12.54 -16.91
CA ARG A 16 15.16 12.76 -16.62
C ARG A 16 14.46 11.45 -16.30
N VAL A 17 13.81 11.40 -15.14
CA VAL A 17 13.06 10.24 -14.64
C VAL A 17 11.56 10.53 -14.57
N ALA A 18 10.76 9.79 -15.33
CA ALA A 18 9.31 9.81 -15.22
C ALA A 18 8.86 8.86 -14.10
N LEU A 19 8.53 9.41 -12.94
CA LEU A 19 8.01 8.62 -11.82
C LEU A 19 6.49 8.47 -11.94
N VAL A 20 6.07 7.31 -12.40
CA VAL A 20 4.67 6.95 -12.64
C VAL A 20 4.09 6.28 -11.40
N TYR A 21 3.04 6.88 -10.85
CA TYR A 21 2.09 6.14 -10.02
C TYR A 21 1.00 5.62 -10.96
N PRO A 22 0.85 4.31 -11.15
CA PRO A 22 -0.05 3.71 -12.16
C PRO A 22 -1.55 3.80 -11.78
N ASN A 23 -1.96 4.89 -11.14
CA ASN A 23 -3.32 5.16 -10.72
C ASN A 23 -3.55 6.68 -10.62
N LEU A 24 -4.72 7.09 -10.11
CA LEU A 24 -5.12 8.47 -9.95
C LEU A 24 -4.14 9.25 -9.07
N TYR A 25 -3.97 10.54 -9.36
CA TYR A 25 -3.19 11.50 -8.59
C TYR A 25 -3.48 11.43 -7.10
N LYS A 26 -4.75 11.38 -6.72
CA LYS A 26 -5.17 11.30 -5.32
C LYS A 26 -4.52 10.12 -4.58
N ALA A 27 -4.43 8.97 -5.23
CA ALA A 27 -3.88 7.76 -4.62
C ALA A 27 -2.36 7.85 -4.51
N GLY A 28 -1.67 8.29 -5.58
CA GLY A 28 -0.22 8.36 -5.59
C GLY A 28 0.35 9.49 -4.72
N ASN A 29 -0.28 10.67 -4.73
CA ASN A 29 0.10 11.78 -3.86
C ASN A 29 -0.22 11.54 -2.37
N SER A 30 -0.90 10.43 -2.05
CA SER A 30 -1.14 9.96 -0.69
C SER A 30 -0.30 8.72 -0.34
N ASN A 31 0.73 8.44 -1.14
CA ASN A 31 1.57 7.27 -0.99
C ASN A 31 2.99 7.66 -0.62
N LEU A 32 3.38 7.36 0.62
CA LEU A 32 4.70 7.73 1.13
C LEU A 32 5.85 7.08 0.33
N GLY A 33 5.69 5.85 -0.16
CA GLY A 33 6.73 5.18 -0.97
C GLY A 33 6.96 5.84 -2.34
N PHE A 34 5.89 6.35 -2.94
CA PHE A 34 5.99 7.15 -4.17
C PHE A 34 6.65 8.51 -3.91
N LEU A 35 6.25 9.19 -2.83
CA LEU A 35 6.86 10.47 -2.43
C LEU A 35 8.33 10.32 -2.01
N PHE A 36 8.68 9.19 -1.40
CA PHE A 36 10.05 8.78 -1.11
C PHE A 36 10.87 8.76 -2.40
N ALA A 37 10.46 8.00 -3.41
CA ALA A 37 11.20 7.90 -4.68
C ALA A 37 11.31 9.27 -5.36
N TYR A 38 10.23 10.06 -5.36
CA TYR A 38 10.22 11.41 -5.92
C TYR A 38 11.26 12.33 -5.29
N ASN A 39 11.35 12.35 -3.95
CA ASN A 39 12.33 13.19 -3.26
C ASN A 39 13.74 12.64 -3.45
N PHE A 40 13.91 11.33 -3.23
CA PHE A 40 15.22 10.68 -3.24
C PHE A 40 15.94 10.83 -4.58
N ILE A 41 15.24 10.60 -5.69
CA ILE A 41 15.79 10.80 -7.04
C ILE A 41 16.09 12.29 -7.29
N ASN A 42 15.22 13.19 -6.82
CA ASN A 42 15.45 14.63 -6.96
C ASN A 42 16.53 15.19 -6.01
N GLU A 43 17.01 14.44 -5.03
CA GLU A 43 18.17 14.83 -4.24
C GLU A 43 19.48 14.40 -4.90
N GLN A 44 19.44 13.40 -5.80
CA GLN A 44 20.63 12.98 -6.53
C GLN A 44 21.08 14.04 -7.55
N GLU A 45 22.39 14.26 -7.58
CA GLU A 45 23.04 15.17 -8.52
C GLU A 45 22.86 14.68 -9.96
N GLY A 46 22.52 15.59 -10.88
CA GLY A 46 22.34 15.29 -12.30
C GLY A 46 20.95 14.74 -12.68
N PHE A 47 20.13 14.30 -11.71
CA PHE A 47 18.79 13.77 -12.01
C PHE A 47 17.71 14.85 -11.99
N GLN A 48 16.59 14.64 -12.69
CA GLN A 48 15.35 15.40 -12.59
C GLN A 48 14.17 14.41 -12.62
N CYS A 49 13.40 14.36 -11.55
CA CYS A 49 12.28 13.43 -11.43
C CYS A 49 10.95 14.17 -11.44
N GLU A 50 10.03 13.71 -12.29
CA GLU A 50 8.69 14.30 -12.47
C GLU A 50 7.61 13.23 -12.31
N ARG A 51 6.45 13.64 -11.78
CA ARG A 51 5.36 12.74 -11.39
C ARG A 51 4.33 12.60 -12.50
N PHE A 52 3.92 11.36 -12.75
CA PHE A 52 2.88 10.98 -13.71
C PHE A 52 1.79 10.15 -13.04
N PHE A 53 0.55 10.36 -13.48
CA PHE A 53 -0.66 9.72 -12.95
C PHE A 53 -1.65 9.46 -14.08
N THR A 54 -2.60 8.54 -13.89
CA THR A 54 -3.51 8.12 -14.97
C THR A 54 -4.59 9.14 -15.34
N ASP A 55 -4.86 10.10 -14.45
CA ASP A 55 -5.81 11.19 -14.65
C ASP A 55 -5.17 12.47 -15.24
N PHE A 56 -3.87 12.43 -15.53
CA PHE A 56 -3.13 13.51 -16.20
C PHE A 56 -2.35 12.98 -17.41
N PRO A 57 -2.50 13.61 -18.60
CA PRO A 57 -1.79 13.14 -19.80
C PRO A 57 -0.29 13.47 -19.80
N LYS A 58 0.18 14.29 -18.85
CA LYS A 58 1.51 14.91 -18.81
C LYS A 58 1.98 15.02 -17.37
N SER A 59 3.28 15.28 -17.18
CA SER A 59 3.86 15.46 -15.85
C SER A 59 3.24 16.63 -15.09
N ILE A 60 3.22 16.54 -13.76
CA ILE A 60 2.68 17.61 -12.90
C ILE A 60 3.63 18.81 -12.83
N GLU A 61 4.94 18.57 -12.83
CA GLU A 61 5.95 19.60 -12.59
C GLU A 61 6.10 20.55 -13.77
N SER A 62 6.26 20.01 -14.98
CA SER A 62 6.64 20.77 -16.17
C SER A 62 5.72 20.59 -17.38
N ASN A 63 4.68 19.75 -17.28
CA ASN A 63 3.78 19.42 -18.38
C ASN A 63 4.51 18.77 -19.58
N SER A 64 5.53 17.96 -19.28
CA SER A 64 6.26 17.12 -20.24
C SER A 64 5.49 15.83 -20.54
N VAL A 65 5.80 15.23 -21.68
CA VAL A 65 5.27 13.91 -22.09
C VAL A 65 6.27 12.80 -21.74
N LEU A 66 5.82 11.55 -21.67
CA LEU A 66 6.67 10.43 -21.23
C LEU A 66 7.87 10.19 -22.16
N GLU A 67 7.73 10.52 -23.45
CA GLU A 67 8.77 10.45 -24.48
C GLU A 67 9.99 11.32 -24.15
N ASP A 68 9.83 12.34 -23.29
CA ASP A 68 10.90 13.29 -22.96
C ASP A 68 11.84 12.78 -21.83
N PHE A 69 11.72 11.52 -21.40
CA PHE A 69 12.39 10.98 -20.21
C PHE A 69 13.26 9.75 -20.53
N ASP A 70 14.41 9.65 -19.87
CA ASP A 70 15.40 8.59 -20.06
C ASP A 70 15.03 7.30 -19.31
N ILE A 71 14.35 7.45 -18.16
CA ILE A 71 13.91 6.35 -17.30
C ILE A 71 12.42 6.51 -16.97
N ILE A 72 11.66 5.42 -17.10
CA ILE A 72 10.29 5.32 -16.56
C ILE A 72 10.33 4.50 -15.27
N ALA A 73 10.09 5.17 -14.14
CA ALA A 73 10.08 4.56 -12.82
C ALA A 73 8.65 4.33 -12.34
N PHE A 74 8.27 3.10 -12.04
CA PHE A 74 6.94 2.77 -11.50
C PHE A 74 6.99 2.58 -9.98
N SER A 75 6.03 3.16 -9.27
CA SER A 75 5.78 2.85 -7.85
C SER A 75 4.44 2.15 -7.72
N CYS A 76 4.44 0.83 -7.59
CA CYS A 76 3.22 0.04 -7.58
C CYS A 76 2.86 -0.44 -6.17
N SER A 77 1.67 -0.08 -5.70
CA SER A 77 1.19 -0.48 -4.37
C SER A 77 0.14 -1.57 -4.37
N PHE A 78 -0.54 -1.78 -5.50
CA PHE A 78 -1.59 -2.78 -5.64
C PHE A 78 -1.39 -3.57 -6.93
N GLU A 79 -1.58 -4.87 -6.86
CA GLU A 79 -1.32 -5.75 -8.01
C GLU A 79 -2.21 -5.42 -9.21
N MET A 80 -3.41 -4.90 -8.94
CA MET A 80 -4.33 -4.43 -9.98
C MET A 80 -3.76 -3.31 -10.85
N ASP A 81 -2.75 -2.57 -10.37
CA ASP A 81 -2.14 -1.51 -11.16
C ASP A 81 -1.14 -2.07 -12.20
N TYR A 82 -0.83 -3.38 -12.17
CA TYR A 82 0.02 -4.04 -13.18
C TYR A 82 -0.55 -3.93 -14.59
N PHE A 83 -1.88 -3.82 -14.74
CA PHE A 83 -2.50 -3.56 -16.05
C PHE A 83 -2.01 -2.24 -16.65
N THR A 84 -1.94 -1.18 -15.84
CA THR A 84 -1.48 0.14 -16.28
C THR A 84 0.03 0.16 -16.46
N VAL A 85 0.79 -0.49 -15.58
CA VAL A 85 2.24 -0.65 -15.75
C VAL A 85 2.54 -1.32 -17.09
N TYR A 86 1.89 -2.44 -17.40
CA TYR A 86 2.07 -3.15 -18.66
C TYR A 86 1.66 -2.30 -19.88
N GLU A 87 0.51 -1.63 -19.83
CA GLU A 87 0.04 -0.76 -20.93
C GLU A 87 1.03 0.37 -21.24
N ILE A 88 1.64 0.97 -20.23
CA ILE A 88 2.67 2.01 -20.41
C ILE A 88 3.96 1.38 -20.91
N ALA A 89 4.47 0.32 -20.27
CA ALA A 89 5.74 -0.31 -20.65
C ALA A 89 5.77 -0.75 -22.13
N GLN A 90 4.65 -1.26 -22.66
CA GLN A 90 4.54 -1.66 -24.06
C GLN A 90 4.58 -0.49 -25.06
N GLN A 91 4.23 0.73 -24.63
CA GLN A 91 4.33 1.93 -25.48
C GLN A 91 5.75 2.45 -25.59
N PHE A 92 6.63 2.08 -24.65
CA PHE A 92 8.01 2.57 -24.55
C PHE A 92 9.02 1.42 -24.49
N PRO A 93 9.08 0.53 -25.50
CA PRO A 93 9.89 -0.69 -25.45
C PRO A 93 11.40 -0.43 -25.28
N GLU A 94 11.92 0.68 -25.79
CA GLU A 94 13.35 1.02 -25.74
C GLU A 94 13.75 1.85 -24.50
N THR A 95 12.79 2.44 -23.79
CA THR A 95 13.07 3.28 -22.60
C THR A 95 13.34 2.40 -21.39
N MET A 96 14.36 2.69 -20.58
CA MET A 96 14.64 1.91 -19.37
C MET A 96 13.46 2.01 -18.37
N LYS A 97 12.98 0.86 -17.88
CA LYS A 97 11.93 0.77 -16.86
C LYS A 97 12.48 0.23 -15.56
N ILE A 98 12.21 0.96 -14.48
CA ILE A 98 12.47 0.50 -13.13
C ILE A 98 11.19 0.45 -12.32
N MET A 99 11.12 -0.40 -11.30
CA MET A 99 9.91 -0.49 -10.48
C MET A 99 10.20 -0.81 -9.02
N GLY A 100 9.50 -0.13 -8.13
CA GLY A 100 9.43 -0.46 -6.71
C GLY A 100 7.99 -0.52 -6.20
N GLY A 101 7.87 -0.67 -4.88
CA GLY A 101 6.59 -0.68 -4.18
C GLY A 101 6.22 -2.05 -3.62
N ARG A 102 5.11 -2.13 -2.89
CA ARG A 102 4.81 -3.29 -2.02
C ARG A 102 4.54 -4.59 -2.77
N THR A 103 4.19 -4.52 -4.05
CA THR A 103 3.85 -5.70 -4.83
C THR A 103 5.08 -6.44 -5.37
N THR A 104 6.27 -5.82 -5.31
CA THR A 104 7.51 -6.36 -5.88
C THR A 104 8.13 -7.50 -5.07
N TYR A 105 7.61 -7.82 -3.89
CA TYR A 105 8.01 -9.03 -3.14
C TYR A 105 7.77 -10.33 -3.91
N ASN A 106 6.93 -10.30 -4.94
CA ASN A 106 7.00 -11.24 -6.06
C ASN A 106 7.29 -10.46 -7.35
N PRO A 107 8.54 -10.49 -7.86
CA PRO A 107 8.91 -9.74 -9.06
C PRO A 107 8.58 -10.49 -10.37
N PHE A 108 8.39 -11.82 -10.31
CA PHE A 108 8.23 -12.68 -11.49
C PHE A 108 7.08 -12.30 -12.42
N PRO A 109 5.90 -11.84 -11.94
CA PRO A 109 4.83 -11.40 -12.83
C PRO A 109 5.29 -10.37 -13.87
N LEU A 110 6.24 -9.50 -13.52
CA LEU A 110 6.72 -8.39 -14.34
C LEU A 110 8.06 -8.66 -15.02
N LYS A 111 8.57 -9.89 -14.93
CA LYS A 111 9.80 -10.31 -15.60
C LYS A 111 9.65 -10.14 -17.12
N GLY A 112 10.65 -9.51 -17.74
CA GLY A 112 10.64 -9.19 -19.18
C GLY A 112 9.80 -7.96 -19.56
N VAL A 113 9.16 -7.31 -18.59
CA VAL A 113 8.44 -6.03 -18.78
C VAL A 113 9.19 -4.88 -18.12
N ILE A 114 9.76 -5.12 -16.94
CA ILE A 114 10.54 -4.16 -16.18
C ILE A 114 12.00 -4.64 -16.12
N ASP A 115 12.93 -3.73 -16.35
CA ASP A 115 14.36 -4.03 -16.43
C ASP A 115 14.97 -4.25 -15.04
N TYR A 116 14.63 -3.38 -14.09
CA TYR A 116 15.11 -3.43 -12.70
C TYR A 116 13.97 -3.31 -11.69
N ILE A 117 13.76 -4.36 -10.88
CA ILE A 117 12.70 -4.40 -9.87
C ILE A 117 13.31 -4.33 -8.47
N PHE A 118 13.07 -3.24 -7.75
CA PHE A 118 13.47 -3.04 -6.37
C PHE A 118 12.55 -3.83 -5.43
N VAL A 119 13.12 -4.75 -4.66
CA VAL A 119 12.42 -5.62 -3.71
C VAL A 119 12.85 -5.25 -2.30
N GLY A 120 11.88 -4.89 -1.45
CA GLY A 120 12.15 -4.45 -0.08
C GLY A 120 12.31 -2.93 0.04
N ASP A 121 13.12 -2.53 1.02
CA ASP A 121 13.48 -1.14 1.26
C ASP A 121 14.53 -0.69 0.22
N ALA A 122 14.26 0.41 -0.48
CA ALA A 122 15.01 0.79 -1.68
C ALA A 122 16.09 1.87 -1.43
N GLU A 123 16.23 2.37 -0.20
CA GLU A 123 17.14 3.47 0.17
C GLU A 123 18.56 3.30 -0.38
N HIS A 124 19.18 2.13 -0.14
CA HIS A 124 20.55 1.86 -0.59
C HIS A 124 20.60 1.48 -2.07
N SER A 125 19.74 0.55 -2.49
CA SER A 125 19.74 0.00 -3.84
C SER A 125 19.41 1.06 -4.90
N LEU A 126 18.51 2.00 -4.60
CA LEU A 126 18.16 3.08 -5.53
C LEU A 126 19.31 4.10 -5.64
N ALA A 127 20.01 4.38 -4.55
CA ALA A 127 21.20 5.25 -4.57
C ALA A 127 22.29 4.65 -5.47
N GLU A 128 22.59 3.37 -5.24
CA GLU A 128 23.59 2.62 -6.00
C GLU A 128 23.21 2.56 -7.49
N PHE A 129 21.94 2.27 -7.79
CA PHE A 129 21.43 2.24 -9.16
C PHE A 129 21.60 3.58 -9.88
N LEU A 130 21.21 4.70 -9.25
CA LEU A 130 21.32 6.02 -9.86
C LEU A 130 22.78 6.43 -10.07
N ASN A 131 23.68 6.05 -9.16
CA ASN A 131 25.11 6.28 -9.35
C ASN A 131 25.68 5.49 -10.54
N GLN A 132 25.38 4.19 -10.60
CA GLN A 132 25.83 3.31 -11.68
C GLN A 132 25.24 3.73 -13.04
N TYR A 133 23.97 4.14 -13.07
CA TYR A 133 23.34 4.68 -14.29
C TYR A 133 24.10 5.90 -14.83
N ARG A 134 24.49 6.83 -13.95
CA ARG A 134 25.27 8.03 -14.32
C ARG A 134 26.69 7.68 -14.81
N GLU A 135 27.29 6.62 -14.27
CA GLU A 135 28.60 6.13 -14.70
C GLU A 135 28.54 5.35 -16.03
N GLY A 136 27.35 4.96 -16.47
CA GLY A 136 27.10 4.30 -17.76
C GLY A 136 27.22 2.77 -17.73
N GLU A 137 27.44 2.18 -16.56
CA GLU A 137 27.53 0.72 -16.37
C GLU A 137 26.74 0.30 -15.13
N ILE A 138 25.69 -0.51 -15.34
CA ILE A 138 24.86 -1.04 -14.26
C ILE A 138 25.18 -2.52 -14.07
N SER A 139 25.78 -2.81 -12.92
CA SER A 139 26.08 -4.15 -12.43
C SER A 139 24.93 -4.69 -11.57
N GLN A 140 25.08 -5.90 -11.04
CA GLN A 140 24.09 -6.48 -10.15
C GLN A 140 24.08 -5.77 -8.79
N ILE A 141 22.91 -5.27 -8.38
CA ILE A 141 22.70 -4.53 -7.13
C ILE A 141 21.91 -5.40 -6.14
N GLU A 142 22.28 -5.38 -4.85
CA GLU A 142 21.51 -6.05 -3.80
C GLU A 142 20.12 -5.41 -3.66
N GLY A 143 19.07 -6.20 -3.45
CA GLY A 143 17.70 -5.68 -3.42
C GLY A 143 17.09 -5.43 -4.80
N VAL A 144 17.82 -5.65 -5.89
CA VAL A 144 17.32 -5.43 -7.26
C VAL A 144 17.24 -6.75 -8.01
N PHE A 145 16.03 -7.11 -8.40
CA PHE A 145 15.77 -8.21 -9.31
C PHE A 145 15.92 -7.75 -10.75
N THR A 146 16.78 -8.44 -11.50
CA THR A 146 16.95 -8.33 -12.94
C THR A 146 16.36 -9.59 -13.59
N GLY A 147 15.90 -9.51 -14.84
CA GLY A 147 15.17 -10.59 -15.50
C GLY A 147 15.89 -11.96 -15.52
N ASP A 148 17.21 -11.97 -15.37
CA ASP A 148 18.03 -13.18 -15.35
C ASP A 148 18.25 -13.78 -13.95
N ALA A 149 17.86 -13.07 -12.89
CA ALA A 149 18.05 -13.52 -11.52
C ALA A 149 17.05 -14.62 -11.14
N ALA A 150 17.55 -15.73 -10.56
CA ALA A 150 16.69 -16.78 -10.01
C ALA A 150 16.10 -16.40 -8.63
N ARG A 151 16.77 -15.49 -7.91
CA ARG A 151 16.37 -15.02 -6.57
C ARG A 151 16.90 -13.61 -6.32
N VAL A 152 16.23 -12.88 -5.45
CA VAL A 152 16.65 -11.57 -4.97
C VAL A 152 16.49 -11.53 -3.44
N GLN A 153 17.50 -11.01 -2.75
CA GLN A 153 17.39 -10.70 -1.33
C GLN A 153 16.74 -9.32 -1.20
N ALA A 154 15.67 -9.21 -0.42
CA ALA A 154 14.99 -7.94 -0.22
C ALA A 154 15.88 -6.94 0.53
N GLY A 155 15.93 -5.70 0.05
CA GLY A 155 16.63 -4.60 0.72
C GLY A 155 16.02 -4.28 2.07
N PHE A 156 16.84 -3.70 2.95
CA PHE A 156 16.46 -3.36 4.33
C PHE A 156 17.07 -2.01 4.72
N SER A 157 16.28 -1.14 5.36
CA SER A 157 16.74 0.13 5.92
C SER A 157 16.23 0.36 7.34
N GLN A 158 17.04 1.06 8.13
CA GLN A 158 16.72 1.51 9.50
C GLN A 158 16.02 2.87 9.54
N LEU A 159 15.12 3.14 8.58
CA LEU A 159 14.37 4.40 8.49
C LEU A 159 15.28 5.63 8.35
N GLU A 160 16.42 5.49 7.69
CA GLU A 160 17.45 6.55 7.66
C GLU A 160 17.01 7.79 6.88
N TYR A 161 16.08 7.62 5.94
CA TYR A 161 15.58 8.67 5.07
C TYR A 161 14.09 8.96 5.29
N HIS A 162 13.68 10.20 5.06
CA HIS A 162 12.27 10.60 5.00
C HIS A 162 12.06 11.76 4.01
N PRO A 163 11.10 11.65 3.07
CA PRO A 163 10.83 12.71 2.10
C PRO A 163 10.16 13.93 2.76
N VAL A 164 10.85 15.07 2.76
CA VAL A 164 10.33 16.33 3.34
C VAL A 164 9.65 17.24 2.30
N HIS A 165 10.00 17.13 1.02
CA HIS A 165 9.35 17.83 -0.10
C HIS A 165 8.16 17.01 -0.60
N GLN A 166 7.14 16.87 0.25
CA GLN A 166 5.88 16.24 -0.11
C GLN A 166 4.96 17.28 -0.79
N PRO A 167 4.54 17.08 -2.05
CA PRO A 167 3.66 18.02 -2.73
C PRO A 167 2.27 18.06 -2.06
N ILE A 168 2.00 19.14 -1.33
CA ILE A 168 0.72 19.34 -0.64
C ILE A 168 -0.23 20.08 -1.55
N GLN A 169 -1.32 19.42 -1.92
CA GLN A 169 -2.34 19.94 -2.81
C GLN A 169 -3.26 20.97 -2.13
N TRP A 170 -3.45 22.12 -2.78
CA TRP A 170 -4.40 23.16 -2.41
C TRP A 170 -5.35 23.42 -3.58
N GLY A 171 -6.63 23.12 -3.39
CA GLY A 171 -7.67 23.31 -4.40
C GLY A 171 -8.82 22.32 -4.24
N GLU A 172 -9.72 22.32 -5.23
CA GLU A 172 -10.94 21.50 -5.23
C GLU A 172 -10.77 20.14 -5.92
N TYR A 173 -9.71 19.96 -6.71
CA TYR A 173 -9.51 18.72 -7.47
C TYR A 173 -9.19 17.55 -6.54
N GLY A 174 -10.15 16.64 -6.34
CA GLY A 174 -9.88 15.28 -5.86
C GLY A 174 -8.97 15.16 -4.64
N GLN A 175 -9.12 16.03 -3.63
CA GLN A 175 -8.16 16.21 -2.52
C GLN A 175 -7.51 14.91 -2.04
N ALA A 176 -6.20 14.79 -2.26
CA ALA A 176 -5.33 13.78 -1.64
C ALA A 176 -5.19 14.09 -0.15
N PHE A 177 -5.72 13.21 0.70
CA PHE A 177 -5.61 13.25 2.17
C PHE A 177 -5.59 14.67 2.77
N TYR A 178 -6.59 15.52 2.49
CA TYR A 178 -6.82 16.84 3.13
C TYR A 178 -5.55 17.57 3.62
N ARG A 179 -4.70 18.07 2.70
CA ARG A 179 -3.48 18.84 3.04
C ARG A 179 -2.58 18.16 4.08
N SER A 180 -2.44 16.83 4.03
CA SER A 180 -1.65 16.06 5.00
C SER A 180 -0.19 15.91 4.60
N PHE A 181 0.71 16.09 5.57
CA PHE A 181 2.07 15.58 5.51
C PHE A 181 2.10 14.15 6.06
N LEU A 182 2.71 13.22 5.31
CA LEU A 182 2.80 11.81 5.66
C LEU A 182 4.10 11.58 6.43
N LEU A 183 4.01 11.43 7.75
CA LEU A 183 5.18 11.23 8.62
C LEU A 183 5.38 9.75 8.92
N GLU A 184 6.51 9.16 8.49
CA GLU A 184 6.84 7.77 8.78
C GLU A 184 7.36 7.63 10.20
N VAL A 185 6.53 7.10 11.10
CA VAL A 185 6.90 6.87 12.50
C VAL A 185 7.43 5.47 12.74
N SER A 186 7.04 4.51 11.90
CA SER A 186 7.48 3.13 12.02
C SER A 186 7.42 2.38 10.68
N ARG A 187 8.20 1.29 10.58
CA ARG A 187 8.17 0.34 9.46
C ARG A 187 8.30 -1.08 9.99
N GLY A 188 7.68 -2.04 9.31
CA GLY A 188 7.53 -3.40 9.84
C GLY A 188 6.44 -3.50 10.92
N CYS A 189 6.31 -4.66 11.55
CA CYS A 189 5.27 -4.93 12.55
C CYS A 189 5.81 -5.78 13.72
N SER A 190 5.28 -5.56 14.93
CA SER A 190 5.60 -6.36 16.11
C SER A 190 4.85 -7.70 16.16
N ARG A 191 3.80 -7.84 15.35
CA ARG A 191 2.97 -9.05 15.25
C ARG A 191 3.44 -9.95 14.11
N GLN A 192 2.97 -11.19 14.11
CA GLN A 192 3.28 -12.20 13.10
C GLN A 192 1.99 -12.85 12.60
N CYS A 193 1.09 -12.02 12.06
CA CYS A 193 -0.16 -12.53 11.51
C CYS A 193 0.13 -13.35 10.25
N ALA A 194 -0.37 -14.58 10.19
CA ALA A 194 -0.04 -15.58 9.17
C ALA A 194 -0.37 -15.16 7.71
N PHE A 195 -1.20 -14.14 7.53
CA PHE A 195 -1.60 -13.61 6.23
C PHE A 195 -0.82 -12.36 5.79
N CYS A 196 -0.01 -11.76 6.66
CA CYS A 196 0.43 -10.38 6.49
C CYS A 196 1.85 -10.28 5.92
N MET A 197 1.98 -9.73 4.70
CA MET A 197 3.29 -9.44 4.11
C MET A 197 4.14 -8.48 4.94
N VAL A 198 3.53 -7.59 5.72
CA VAL A 198 4.31 -6.66 6.55
C VAL A 198 5.17 -7.43 7.55
N SER A 199 4.59 -8.40 8.26
CA SER A 199 5.33 -9.15 9.28
C SER A 199 6.35 -10.13 8.68
N HIS A 200 6.04 -10.69 7.51
CA HIS A 200 6.87 -11.74 6.89
C HIS A 200 7.90 -11.22 5.89
N CYS A 201 7.64 -10.09 5.22
CA CYS A 201 8.51 -9.56 4.18
C CYS A 201 9.26 -8.29 4.63
N ILE A 202 8.58 -7.33 5.28
CA ILE A 202 9.20 -6.09 5.78
C ILE A 202 9.93 -6.33 7.11
N GLY A 203 9.48 -7.35 7.85
CA GLY A 203 10.11 -7.84 9.07
C GLY A 203 9.70 -7.10 10.34
N ARG A 204 10.58 -7.15 11.34
CA ARG A 204 10.32 -6.61 12.67
C ARG A 204 10.11 -5.11 12.65
N LYS A 205 9.26 -4.65 13.57
CA LYS A 205 9.00 -3.23 13.82
C LYS A 205 10.30 -2.47 14.07
N ARG A 206 10.47 -1.39 13.32
CA ARG A 206 11.48 -0.36 13.46
C ARG A 206 10.76 0.93 13.75
N GLU A 207 11.26 1.69 14.71
CA GLU A 207 10.66 2.93 15.16
C GLU A 207 11.60 4.08 14.87
N ARG A 208 11.06 5.16 14.32
CA ARG A 208 11.84 6.36 14.07
C ARG A 208 12.12 7.07 15.41
N PRO A 209 13.38 7.38 15.72
CA PRO A 209 13.73 8.15 16.92
C PRO A 209 13.00 9.51 16.97
N LEU A 210 12.64 9.96 18.18
CA LEU A 210 11.88 11.20 18.38
C LEU A 210 12.64 12.45 17.89
N ASP A 211 13.96 12.51 18.09
CA ASP A 211 14.81 13.57 17.59
C ASP A 211 14.79 13.67 16.05
N GLN A 212 14.79 12.53 15.36
CA GLN A 212 14.62 12.53 13.90
C GLN A 212 13.23 12.99 13.47
N ILE A 213 12.17 12.59 14.20
CA ILE A 213 10.81 13.07 13.94
C ILE A 213 10.74 14.59 14.05
N GLN A 214 11.35 15.16 15.09
CA GLN A 214 11.40 16.61 15.26
C GLN A 214 12.08 17.30 14.08
N VAL A 215 13.26 16.83 13.68
CA VAL A 215 14.01 17.39 12.54
C VAL A 215 13.21 17.29 11.24
N ILE A 216 12.47 16.20 11.03
CA ILE A 216 11.61 16.03 9.85
C ILE A 216 10.48 17.05 9.86
N LEU A 217 9.78 17.24 10.98
CA LEU A 217 8.70 18.21 11.10
C LEU A 217 9.20 19.63 10.83
N GLU A 218 10.31 20.04 11.46
CA GLU A 218 10.91 21.36 11.25
C GLU A 218 11.30 21.61 9.78
N LYS A 219 11.81 20.59 9.08
CA LYS A 219 12.11 20.68 7.64
C LYS A 219 10.84 20.74 6.79
N ALA A 220 9.85 19.89 7.10
CA ALA A 220 8.59 19.83 6.38
C ALA A 220 7.84 21.16 6.43
N GLU A 221 7.84 21.84 7.59
CA GLU A 221 7.23 23.16 7.77
C GLU A 221 7.85 24.24 6.87
N ARG A 222 9.17 24.16 6.64
CA ARG A 222 9.90 25.11 5.78
C ARG A 222 9.69 24.83 4.29
N CYS A 223 9.52 23.57 3.93
CA CYS A 223 9.47 23.12 2.54
C CYS A 223 8.05 23.00 1.99
N THR A 224 7.04 22.82 2.84
CA THR A 224 5.67 22.47 2.44
C THR A 224 4.63 23.34 3.15
N LYS A 225 3.34 23.08 2.91
CA LYS A 225 2.23 23.76 3.61
C LYS A 225 1.12 22.76 3.94
N PHE A 226 1.31 22.00 5.01
CA PHE A 226 0.34 21.03 5.51
C PHE A 226 -0.49 21.60 6.67
N GLU A 227 -1.69 21.04 6.86
CA GLU A 227 -2.57 21.34 8.00
C GLU A 227 -2.77 20.12 8.90
N VAL A 228 -2.38 18.94 8.39
CA VAL A 228 -2.56 17.65 9.05
C VAL A 228 -1.23 16.89 9.01
N VAL A 229 -0.83 16.27 10.12
CA VAL A 229 0.25 15.29 10.15
C VAL A 229 -0.39 13.90 10.23
N SER A 230 -0.23 13.10 9.19
CA SER A 230 -0.71 11.73 9.16
C SER A 230 0.42 10.79 9.57
N LEU A 231 0.29 10.13 10.72
CA LEU A 231 1.31 9.20 11.22
C LEU A 231 1.22 7.88 10.46
N ILE A 232 2.22 7.62 9.63
CA ILE A 232 2.32 6.45 8.77
C ILE A 232 3.22 5.41 9.42
N GLY A 233 2.68 4.21 9.57
CA GLY A 233 3.43 3.05 10.03
C GLY A 233 2.52 1.84 10.10
N PRO A 234 2.96 0.63 9.70
CA PRO A 234 2.11 -0.56 9.80
C PRO A 234 1.74 -0.94 11.25
N ASP A 235 2.49 -0.44 12.21
CA ASP A 235 2.33 -0.61 13.64
C ASP A 235 2.44 0.75 14.34
N SER A 236 1.69 0.98 15.41
CA SER A 236 1.69 2.26 16.13
C SER A 236 3.01 2.43 16.89
N HIS A 237 3.59 3.64 16.91
CA HIS A 237 4.84 3.91 17.63
C HIS A 237 4.67 3.74 19.15
N SER A 238 5.69 3.24 19.86
CA SER A 238 5.68 3.01 21.31
C SER A 238 5.52 4.31 22.11
N ARG A 239 6.02 5.42 21.55
CA ARG A 239 5.92 6.79 22.10
C ARG A 239 4.84 7.62 21.36
N LEU A 240 3.71 7.01 21.00
CA LEU A 240 2.67 7.65 20.18
C LEU A 240 2.21 9.00 20.75
N LEU A 241 1.91 9.06 22.06
CA LEU A 241 1.41 10.28 22.70
C LEU A 241 2.43 11.42 22.63
N GLU A 242 3.72 11.14 22.77
CA GLU A 242 4.78 12.16 22.64
C GLU A 242 4.90 12.67 21.21
N ILE A 243 4.79 11.79 20.22
CA ILE A 243 4.76 12.22 18.81
C ILE A 243 3.52 13.09 18.55
N MET A 244 2.36 12.73 19.12
CA MET A 244 1.14 13.53 18.99
C MET A 244 1.31 14.91 19.65
N GLU A 245 2.00 15.00 20.78
CA GLU A 245 2.33 16.26 21.42
C GLU A 245 3.27 17.11 20.57
N MET A 246 4.32 16.50 20.01
CA MET A 246 5.26 17.17 19.09
C MET A 246 4.57 17.70 17.84
N CYS A 247 3.49 17.05 17.41
CA CYS A 247 2.70 17.48 16.27
C CYS A 247 1.74 18.65 16.59
N ARG A 248 1.59 19.11 17.85
CA ARG A 248 0.87 20.36 18.13
C ARG A 248 1.68 21.52 17.55
N PRO A 249 1.13 22.37 16.66
CA PRO A 249 -0.27 22.83 16.55
C PRO A 249 -1.14 22.19 15.45
N TYR A 250 -0.69 21.11 14.80
CA TYR A 250 -1.36 20.49 13.66
C TYR A 250 -2.44 19.49 14.09
N ARG A 251 -3.38 19.22 13.16
CA ARG A 251 -4.29 18.07 13.33
C ARG A 251 -3.52 16.79 13.09
N VAL A 252 -3.75 15.78 13.93
CA VAL A 252 -3.10 14.47 13.76
C VAL A 252 -4.07 13.45 13.17
N SER A 253 -3.63 12.73 12.14
CA SER A 253 -4.37 11.62 11.55
C SER A 253 -3.66 10.30 11.88
N LEU A 254 -4.43 9.32 12.36
CA LEU A 254 -3.94 8.01 12.81
C LEU A 254 -4.50 6.86 11.93
N PRO A 255 -4.06 6.72 10.66
CA PRO A 255 -4.60 5.72 9.73
C PRO A 255 -4.30 4.27 10.14
N SER A 256 -3.33 4.04 11.02
CA SER A 256 -2.87 2.71 11.43
C SER A 256 -2.88 2.52 12.95
N LEU A 257 -3.87 3.14 13.62
CA LEU A 257 -4.08 2.96 15.06
C LEU A 257 -4.48 1.51 15.33
N ARG A 258 -3.68 0.81 16.13
CA ARG A 258 -3.99 -0.56 16.54
C ARG A 258 -4.95 -0.56 17.72
N ILE A 259 -5.78 -1.59 17.79
CA ILE A 259 -6.79 -1.74 18.85
C ILE A 259 -6.20 -1.75 20.27
N ASP A 260 -4.99 -2.31 20.44
CA ASP A 260 -4.26 -2.34 21.72
C ASP A 260 -3.73 -0.96 22.14
N GLN A 261 -3.66 -0.01 21.23
CA GLN A 261 -3.21 1.37 21.47
C GLN A 261 -4.38 2.36 21.53
N ILE A 262 -5.62 1.88 21.44
CA ILE A 262 -6.80 2.71 21.67
C ILE A 262 -6.93 2.96 23.17
N SER A 263 -6.72 4.21 23.58
CA SER A 263 -6.94 4.74 24.93
C SER A 263 -7.73 6.04 24.87
N GLU A 264 -8.32 6.44 26.00
CA GLU A 264 -9.02 7.73 26.14
C GLU A 264 -8.12 8.92 25.79
N GLU A 265 -6.84 8.87 26.21
CA GLU A 265 -5.83 9.89 25.92
C GLU A 265 -5.58 10.05 24.41
N VAL A 266 -5.43 8.93 23.69
CA VAL A 266 -5.22 8.94 22.23
C VAL A 266 -6.46 9.44 21.51
N LEU A 267 -7.65 8.98 21.91
CA LEU A 267 -8.92 9.36 21.28
C LEU A 267 -9.21 10.85 21.47
N THR A 268 -8.98 11.38 22.67
CA THR A 268 -9.16 12.81 23.00
C THR A 268 -8.17 13.68 22.24
N SER A 269 -6.92 13.24 22.11
CA SER A 269 -5.86 14.04 21.48
C SER A 269 -5.92 14.07 19.95
N ALA A 270 -6.53 13.08 19.30
CA ALA A 270 -6.58 12.97 17.84
C ALA A 270 -7.89 13.47 17.19
N ASP A 271 -8.92 13.85 17.96
CA ASP A 271 -10.25 14.27 17.46
C ASP A 271 -10.77 13.41 16.30
N LEU A 272 -10.83 12.08 16.53
CA LEU A 272 -11.13 11.11 15.48
C LEU A 272 -12.64 11.00 15.22
N ARG A 273 -13.11 11.58 14.11
CA ARG A 273 -14.50 11.36 13.64
C ARG A 273 -14.81 9.89 13.29
N THR A 274 -13.78 9.11 12.96
CA THR A 274 -13.93 7.71 12.55
C THR A 274 -12.78 6.88 13.07
N VAL A 275 -13.10 5.77 13.75
CA VAL A 275 -12.11 4.79 14.20
C VAL A 275 -12.23 3.53 13.34
N THR A 276 -11.10 2.91 13.03
CA THR A 276 -11.04 1.67 12.25
C THR A 276 -10.56 0.53 13.13
N ILE A 277 -11.27 -0.59 13.11
CA ILE A 277 -10.82 -1.86 13.69
C ILE A 277 -10.87 -2.92 12.60
N ALA A 278 -9.86 -3.78 12.54
CA ALA A 278 -9.85 -4.93 11.65
C ALA A 278 -9.95 -6.22 12.49
N PRO A 279 -11.15 -6.76 12.73
CA PRO A 279 -11.26 -8.09 13.35
C PRO A 279 -10.74 -9.20 12.43
N GLU A 280 -10.71 -8.99 11.11
CA GLU A 280 -10.35 -10.00 10.10
C GLU A 280 -11.35 -11.14 9.96
N SER A 281 -11.81 -11.77 11.04
CA SER A 281 -12.79 -12.87 11.01
C SER A 281 -13.43 -13.12 12.40
N SER A 282 -14.09 -14.27 12.58
CA SER A 282 -14.54 -14.80 13.88
C SER A 282 -13.40 -14.89 14.89
N GLU A 283 -13.70 -14.91 16.18
CA GLU A 283 -12.67 -15.06 17.22
C GLU A 283 -11.78 -16.29 17.01
N ARG A 284 -12.38 -17.46 16.76
CA ARG A 284 -11.66 -18.72 16.51
C ARG A 284 -10.64 -18.57 15.39
N LEU A 285 -11.08 -18.08 14.24
CA LEU A 285 -10.23 -17.97 13.07
C LEU A 285 -9.20 -16.86 13.26
N ARG A 286 -9.60 -15.71 13.79
CA ARG A 286 -8.73 -14.57 14.14
C ARG A 286 -7.57 -14.99 15.04
N ILE A 287 -7.83 -15.80 16.07
CA ILE A 287 -6.78 -16.37 16.93
C ILE A 287 -5.85 -17.30 16.13
N SER A 288 -6.39 -18.18 15.29
CA SER A 288 -5.55 -19.06 14.45
C SER A 288 -4.69 -18.30 13.42
N LEU A 289 -5.13 -17.11 12.99
CA LEU A 289 -4.33 -16.22 12.13
C LEU A 289 -3.15 -15.56 12.88
N GLY A 290 -3.03 -15.76 14.20
CA GLY A 290 -2.03 -15.11 15.04
C GLY A 290 -2.49 -13.76 15.62
N LYS A 291 -3.76 -13.39 15.43
CA LYS A 291 -4.34 -12.15 15.96
C LYS A 291 -5.08 -12.44 17.26
N ARG A 292 -4.33 -12.45 18.37
CA ARG A 292 -4.80 -12.84 19.71
C ARG A 292 -5.60 -11.72 20.37
N ILE A 293 -6.78 -11.43 19.84
CA ILE A 293 -7.73 -10.47 20.39
C ILE A 293 -9.08 -11.17 20.45
N THR A 294 -9.76 -11.12 21.58
CA THR A 294 -11.10 -11.70 21.80
C THR A 294 -12.21 -10.75 21.36
N ASP A 295 -13.42 -11.27 21.15
CA ASP A 295 -14.60 -10.47 20.84
C ASP A 295 -14.95 -9.54 22.00
N GLU A 296 -14.76 -9.98 23.25
CA GLU A 296 -14.99 -9.12 24.44
C GLU A 296 -14.02 -7.93 24.46
N GLU A 297 -12.72 -8.14 24.23
CA GLU A 297 -11.74 -7.04 24.13
C GLU A 297 -12.10 -6.08 22.99
N ILE A 298 -12.62 -6.59 21.85
CA ILE A 298 -13.10 -5.73 20.76
C ILE A 298 -14.28 -4.88 21.24
N LEU A 299 -15.27 -5.50 21.88
CA LEU A 299 -16.47 -4.81 22.36
C LEU A 299 -16.14 -3.77 23.43
N GLU A 300 -15.20 -4.05 24.33
CA GLU A 300 -14.69 -3.08 25.29
C GLU A 300 -14.11 -1.83 24.59
N LYS A 301 -13.23 -2.03 23.62
CA LYS A 301 -12.65 -0.92 22.85
C LYS A 301 -13.68 -0.18 22.01
N VAL A 302 -14.71 -0.88 21.51
CA VAL A 302 -15.83 -0.25 20.79
C VAL A 302 -16.63 0.67 21.70
N ARG A 303 -16.93 0.23 22.93
CA ARG A 303 -17.63 1.06 23.93
C ARG A 303 -16.84 2.34 24.21
N LEU A 304 -15.54 2.22 24.47
CA LEU A 304 -14.65 3.38 24.63
C LEU A 304 -14.67 4.29 23.38
N CYS A 305 -14.53 3.75 22.17
CA CYS A 305 -14.56 4.55 20.95
C CYS A 305 -15.90 5.28 20.74
N SER A 306 -17.02 4.72 21.22
CA SER A 306 -18.34 5.29 21.01
C SER A 306 -18.57 6.63 21.71
N GLU A 307 -17.75 6.92 22.73
CA GLU A 307 -17.80 8.18 23.49
C GLU A 307 -17.06 9.32 22.78
N HIS A 308 -16.13 9.00 21.86
CA HIS A 308 -15.25 9.98 21.21
C HIS A 308 -15.40 10.03 19.68
N ALA A 309 -15.97 9.00 19.05
CA ALA A 309 -16.03 8.90 17.59
C ALA A 309 -17.44 8.64 17.06
N HIS A 310 -17.75 9.19 15.89
CA HIS A 310 -19.09 9.11 15.30
C HIS A 310 -19.34 7.82 14.52
N TRP A 311 -18.26 7.22 13.98
CA TRP A 311 -18.33 6.06 13.10
C TRP A 311 -17.22 5.06 13.40
N MET A 312 -17.56 3.79 13.29
CA MET A 312 -16.60 2.70 13.26
C MET A 312 -16.54 2.08 11.87
N LYS A 313 -15.32 1.85 11.37
CA LYS A 313 -15.07 1.03 10.19
C LYS A 313 -14.55 -0.33 10.61
N LEU A 314 -15.18 -1.39 10.13
CA LEU A 314 -14.75 -2.77 10.35
C LEU A 314 -14.23 -3.38 9.05
N TYR A 315 -13.11 -4.10 9.14
CA TYR A 315 -12.55 -4.86 8.03
C TYR A 315 -12.53 -6.35 8.37
N PHE A 316 -13.18 -7.14 7.50
CA PHE A 316 -13.18 -8.60 7.54
C PHE A 316 -12.65 -9.17 6.24
N MET A 317 -12.20 -10.42 6.30
CA MET A 317 -11.82 -11.24 5.17
C MET A 317 -12.68 -12.49 5.09
N VAL A 318 -12.84 -13.03 3.88
CA VAL A 318 -13.50 -14.33 3.64
C VAL A 318 -12.68 -15.20 2.69
N GLY A 319 -12.86 -16.52 2.76
CA GLY A 319 -12.05 -17.49 1.99
C GLY A 319 -10.70 -17.80 2.64
N LEU A 320 -10.60 -17.59 3.95
CA LEU A 320 -9.42 -17.92 4.73
C LEU A 320 -9.25 -19.44 4.87
N PRO A 321 -8.01 -19.95 5.03
CA PRO A 321 -7.76 -21.36 5.29
C PRO A 321 -8.48 -21.84 6.55
N GLY A 322 -9.29 -22.90 6.44
CA GLY A 322 -10.03 -23.48 7.56
C GLY A 322 -11.28 -22.70 8.00
N GLU A 323 -11.74 -21.74 7.21
CA GLU A 323 -13.00 -21.01 7.42
C GLU A 323 -14.22 -21.95 7.34
N THR A 324 -15.12 -21.83 8.31
CA THR A 324 -16.38 -22.59 8.38
C THR A 324 -17.59 -21.66 8.34
N LEU A 325 -18.78 -22.24 8.20
CA LEU A 325 -20.04 -21.48 8.26
C LEU A 325 -20.20 -20.76 9.60
N GLN A 326 -19.78 -21.39 10.71
CA GLN A 326 -19.83 -20.81 12.05
C GLN A 326 -18.95 -19.57 12.16
N ASP A 327 -17.83 -19.49 11.43
CA ASP A 327 -17.00 -18.28 11.43
C ASP A 327 -17.70 -17.12 10.70
N LEU A 328 -18.39 -17.41 9.60
CA LEU A 328 -19.20 -16.43 8.90
C LEU A 328 -20.37 -15.94 9.77
N GLU A 329 -20.99 -16.84 10.55
CA GLU A 329 -21.98 -16.47 11.56
C GLU A 329 -21.36 -15.58 12.65
N GLY A 330 -20.15 -15.91 13.12
CA GLY A 330 -19.40 -15.09 14.08
C GLY A 330 -19.12 -13.67 13.58
N ILE A 331 -18.79 -13.49 12.29
CA ILE A 331 -18.65 -12.16 11.68
C ILE A 331 -19.97 -11.37 11.75
N VAL A 332 -21.09 -12.01 11.43
CA VAL A 332 -22.43 -11.38 11.47
C VAL A 332 -22.78 -10.99 12.91
N ASP A 333 -22.54 -11.87 13.87
CA ASP A 333 -22.90 -11.66 15.26
C ASP A 333 -22.05 -10.58 15.90
N LEU A 334 -20.73 -10.60 15.71
CA LEU A 334 -19.84 -9.53 16.18
C LEU A 334 -20.24 -8.18 15.57
N THR A 335 -20.49 -8.14 14.26
CA THR A 335 -20.95 -6.91 13.58
C THR A 335 -22.25 -6.39 14.18
N ARG A 336 -23.22 -7.28 14.46
CA ARG A 336 -24.52 -6.91 15.04
C ARG A 336 -24.34 -6.34 16.45
N GLN A 337 -23.46 -6.93 17.26
CA GLN A 337 -23.14 -6.44 18.60
C GLN A 337 -22.51 -5.04 18.56
N ILE A 338 -21.50 -4.84 17.71
CA ILE A 338 -20.84 -3.54 17.54
C ILE A 338 -21.82 -2.47 17.02
N SER A 339 -22.68 -2.83 16.06
CA SER A 339 -23.65 -1.90 15.47
C SER A 339 -24.74 -1.42 16.45
N ARG A 340 -24.95 -2.14 17.56
CA ARG A 340 -25.85 -1.69 18.65
C ARG A 340 -25.20 -0.63 19.53
N ILE A 341 -23.87 -0.59 19.58
CA ILE A 341 -23.09 0.35 20.39
C ILE A 341 -22.87 1.65 19.61
N MET A 342 -22.42 1.55 18.35
CA MET A 342 -22.15 2.73 17.52
C MET A 342 -22.36 2.49 16.03
N ARG A 343 -22.48 3.60 15.27
CA ARG A 343 -22.69 3.54 13.82
C ARG A 343 -21.51 2.86 13.14
N THR A 344 -21.80 1.84 12.36
CA THR A 344 -20.78 0.95 11.81
C THR A 344 -20.85 0.87 10.28
N LYS A 345 -19.68 0.91 9.64
CA LYS A 345 -19.48 0.61 8.22
C LYS A 345 -18.60 -0.61 8.09
N VAL A 346 -19.04 -1.60 7.33
CA VAL A 346 -18.30 -2.86 7.18
C VAL A 346 -17.74 -2.99 5.78
N THR A 347 -16.46 -3.38 5.71
CA THR A 347 -15.82 -3.84 4.48
C THR A 347 -15.47 -5.32 4.61
N VAL A 348 -15.87 -6.12 3.63
CA VAL A 348 -15.49 -7.53 3.54
C VAL A 348 -14.70 -7.74 2.26
N SER A 349 -13.48 -8.24 2.38
CA SER A 349 -12.59 -8.50 1.24
C SER A 349 -12.33 -9.99 1.08
N PRO A 350 -12.20 -10.51 -0.15
CA PRO A 350 -11.61 -11.83 -0.35
C PRO A 350 -10.20 -11.89 0.25
N PHE A 351 -9.88 -12.99 0.93
CA PHE A 351 -8.50 -13.27 1.32
C PHE A 351 -7.67 -13.57 0.08
N VAL A 352 -6.58 -12.81 -0.10
CA VAL A 352 -5.62 -13.00 -1.17
C VAL A 352 -4.31 -13.48 -0.56
N PRO A 353 -3.92 -14.75 -0.78
CA PRO A 353 -2.61 -15.28 -0.41
C PRO A 353 -1.48 -14.40 -0.92
N LYS A 354 -0.42 -14.30 -0.12
CA LYS A 354 0.73 -13.44 -0.41
C LYS A 354 2.03 -14.23 -0.35
N PRO A 355 3.02 -13.87 -1.21
CA PRO A 355 4.30 -14.54 -1.25
C PRO A 355 5.00 -14.39 0.10
N HIS A 356 5.79 -15.40 0.47
CA HIS A 356 6.58 -15.46 1.70
C HIS A 356 5.76 -15.43 3.01
N THR A 357 4.43 -15.59 2.94
CA THR A 357 3.58 -15.75 4.13
C THR A 357 3.30 -17.22 4.41
N PRO A 358 2.96 -17.62 5.65
CA PRO A 358 2.52 -18.98 5.98
C PRO A 358 1.36 -19.53 5.14
N TYR A 359 0.59 -18.65 4.48
CA TYR A 359 -0.49 -19.03 3.58
C TYR A 359 -0.16 -18.84 2.10
N ALA A 360 1.11 -18.73 1.72
CA ALA A 360 1.53 -18.64 0.32
C ALA A 360 1.01 -19.81 -0.52
N ASP A 361 0.98 -21.03 0.05
CA ASP A 361 0.51 -22.25 -0.64
C ASP A 361 -1.02 -22.38 -0.69
N HIS A 362 -1.76 -21.48 -0.05
CA HIS A 362 -3.22 -21.50 -0.11
C HIS A 362 -3.69 -21.15 -1.52
N VAL A 363 -4.43 -22.05 -2.15
CA VAL A 363 -4.99 -21.81 -3.48
C VAL A 363 -6.30 -21.06 -3.36
N TYR A 364 -6.39 -19.91 -4.04
CA TYR A 364 -7.63 -19.14 -4.09
C TYR A 364 -8.75 -19.92 -4.80
N ASP A 365 -9.89 -20.09 -4.15
CA ASP A 365 -11.10 -20.72 -4.72
C ASP A 365 -12.24 -19.70 -4.81
N THR A 366 -12.51 -19.26 -6.05
CA THR A 366 -13.56 -18.26 -6.32
C THR A 366 -14.92 -18.75 -5.86
N LYS A 367 -15.24 -20.04 -6.00
CA LYS A 367 -16.56 -20.57 -5.61
C LYS A 367 -16.77 -20.50 -4.11
N THR A 368 -15.76 -20.85 -3.33
CA THR A 368 -15.82 -20.78 -1.87
C THR A 368 -15.97 -19.33 -1.41
N VAL A 369 -15.20 -18.40 -1.98
CA VAL A 369 -15.31 -16.97 -1.69
C VAL A 369 -16.68 -16.41 -2.09
N GLU A 370 -17.20 -16.76 -3.27
CA GLU A 370 -18.53 -16.32 -3.71
C GLU A 370 -19.64 -16.78 -2.77
N LYS A 371 -19.57 -18.04 -2.30
CA LYS A 371 -20.52 -18.57 -1.30
C LYS A 371 -20.43 -17.81 0.01
N ALA A 372 -19.23 -17.53 0.53
CA ALA A 372 -19.03 -16.77 1.76
C ALA A 372 -19.55 -15.34 1.66
N LEU A 373 -19.21 -14.63 0.56
CA LEU A 373 -19.72 -13.27 0.30
C LEU A 373 -21.25 -13.25 0.18
N SER A 374 -21.84 -14.24 -0.52
CA SER A 374 -23.30 -14.38 -0.65
C SER A 374 -23.97 -14.62 0.70
N PHE A 375 -23.39 -15.51 1.52
CA PHE A 375 -23.87 -15.80 2.87
C PHE A 375 -23.95 -14.53 3.74
N LEU A 376 -22.88 -13.73 3.75
CA LEU A 376 -22.82 -12.48 4.50
C LEU A 376 -23.77 -11.42 3.92
N LYS A 377 -23.88 -11.32 2.59
CA LYS A 377 -24.69 -10.27 1.93
C LYS A 377 -26.18 -10.42 2.25
N ASN A 378 -26.62 -11.66 2.49
CA ASN A 378 -28.00 -11.97 2.90
C ASN A 378 -28.29 -11.65 4.38
N ARG A 379 -27.26 -11.39 5.19
CA ARG A 379 -27.39 -11.22 6.66
C ARG A 379 -26.91 -9.87 7.19
N MET A 380 -26.08 -9.16 6.44
CA MET A 380 -25.53 -7.87 6.82
C MET A 380 -25.16 -7.01 5.61
N ARG A 381 -25.11 -5.68 5.82
CA ARG A 381 -24.66 -4.72 4.80
C ARG A 381 -23.15 -4.55 4.88
N PHE A 382 -22.46 -4.70 3.75
CA PHE A 382 -21.04 -4.39 3.62
C PHE A 382 -20.70 -3.94 2.20
N SER A 383 -19.54 -3.30 2.06
CA SER A 383 -18.89 -3.03 0.77
C SER A 383 -17.63 -3.89 0.60
N GLY A 384 -17.16 -4.08 -0.62
CA GLY A 384 -15.88 -4.74 -0.83
C GLY A 384 -15.65 -5.24 -2.25
N PRO A 385 -14.44 -5.75 -2.54
CA PRO A 385 -14.14 -6.41 -3.80
C PRO A 385 -14.99 -7.66 -4.02
N THR A 386 -15.22 -8.01 -5.29
CA THR A 386 -15.86 -9.28 -5.65
C THR A 386 -14.86 -10.42 -5.60
N ALA A 387 -15.34 -11.66 -5.49
CA ALA A 387 -14.50 -12.86 -5.55
C ALA A 387 -13.60 -12.89 -6.80
N ARG A 388 -14.10 -12.42 -7.93
CA ARG A 388 -13.31 -12.29 -9.15
C ARG A 388 -12.15 -11.30 -9.05
N LYS A 389 -12.36 -10.14 -8.41
CA LYS A 389 -11.26 -9.18 -8.18
C LYS A 389 -10.20 -9.80 -7.27
N GLY A 390 -10.62 -10.54 -6.24
CA GLY A 390 -9.71 -11.32 -5.40
C GLY A 390 -8.89 -12.35 -6.19
N PHE A 391 -9.53 -13.09 -7.10
CA PHE A 391 -8.83 -14.05 -7.96
C PHE A 391 -7.76 -13.39 -8.84
N ILE A 392 -8.10 -12.27 -9.51
CA ILE A 392 -7.14 -11.54 -10.36
C ILE A 392 -5.95 -11.05 -9.52
N GLN A 393 -6.24 -10.47 -8.35
CA GLN A 393 -5.20 -10.00 -7.43
C GLN A 393 -4.32 -11.15 -6.94
N TRP A 394 -4.90 -12.32 -6.64
CA TRP A 394 -4.14 -13.50 -6.26
C TRP A 394 -3.22 -13.99 -7.38
N ALA A 395 -3.73 -14.10 -8.60
CA ALA A 395 -2.93 -14.51 -9.76
C ALA A 395 -1.74 -13.56 -9.97
N MET A 396 -1.96 -12.25 -9.88
CA MET A 396 -0.90 -11.25 -10.00
C MET A 396 0.06 -11.22 -8.82
N SER A 397 -0.40 -11.58 -7.63
CA SER A 397 0.43 -11.59 -6.42
C SER A 397 1.32 -12.82 -6.34
N MET A 398 0.86 -13.97 -6.83
CA MET A 398 1.51 -15.28 -6.64
C MET A 398 2.09 -15.86 -7.92
N GLY A 399 1.67 -15.40 -9.10
CA GLY A 399 2.09 -16.00 -10.37
C GLY A 399 3.49 -15.63 -10.84
N ASP A 400 3.87 -16.23 -11.97
CA ASP A 400 5.13 -16.06 -12.69
C ASP A 400 4.97 -15.14 -13.92
N GLU A 401 5.96 -15.09 -14.82
CA GLU A 401 5.90 -14.32 -16.07
C GLU A 401 4.69 -14.68 -16.97
N GLN A 402 4.07 -15.85 -16.78
CA GLN A 402 2.89 -16.25 -17.54
C GLN A 402 1.65 -15.46 -17.13
N VAL A 403 1.62 -14.82 -15.94
CA VAL A 403 0.55 -13.89 -15.55
C VAL A 403 0.37 -12.83 -16.62
N ILE A 404 1.46 -12.14 -16.96
CA ILE A 404 1.41 -11.02 -17.90
C ILE A 404 1.22 -11.53 -19.33
N ALA A 405 1.82 -12.66 -19.71
CA ALA A 405 1.52 -13.28 -21.00
C ALA A 405 0.01 -13.60 -21.13
N PHE A 406 -0.60 -14.06 -20.05
CA PHE A 406 -2.05 -14.30 -19.98
C PHE A 406 -2.88 -13.01 -19.99
N MET A 407 -2.30 -11.89 -19.53
CA MET A 407 -2.88 -10.54 -19.70
C MET A 407 -2.99 -10.11 -21.15
N GLY A 408 -2.24 -10.73 -22.07
CA GLY A 408 -2.47 -10.75 -23.51
C GLY A 408 -3.04 -9.45 -24.07
N ASN A 409 -2.26 -8.36 -24.06
CA ASN A 409 -2.61 -7.02 -24.58
C ASN A 409 -4.02 -6.49 -24.22
N ARG A 410 -4.66 -7.01 -23.17
CA ARG A 410 -6.04 -6.71 -22.81
C ARG A 410 -6.08 -5.74 -21.65
N ARG A 411 -6.81 -4.64 -21.83
CA ARG A 411 -7.20 -3.72 -20.76
C ARG A 411 -7.95 -4.44 -19.65
N TYR A 412 -7.92 -3.90 -18.43
CA TYR A 412 -8.72 -4.40 -17.30
C TYR A 412 -10.21 -4.57 -17.63
N SER A 413 -10.77 -3.74 -18.52
CA SER A 413 -12.16 -3.88 -19.01
C SER A 413 -12.41 -5.21 -19.73
N ALA A 414 -11.45 -5.72 -20.52
CA ALA A 414 -11.56 -7.01 -21.18
C ALA A 414 -11.51 -8.17 -20.17
N TRP A 415 -10.86 -7.98 -19.03
CA TRP A 415 -10.86 -8.91 -17.91
C TRP A 415 -12.19 -8.95 -17.15
N ARG A 416 -13.09 -7.97 -17.33
CA ARG A 416 -14.48 -8.02 -16.82
C ARG A 416 -15.37 -9.00 -17.58
N HIS A 417 -14.90 -9.61 -18.66
CA HIS A 417 -15.67 -10.61 -19.44
C HIS A 417 -15.10 -12.04 -19.38
N LEU A 418 -13.95 -12.24 -18.73
CA LEU A 418 -13.37 -13.57 -18.51
C LEU A 418 -14.10 -14.39 -17.42
N ASP A 419 -14.56 -15.59 -17.76
CA ASP A 419 -15.14 -16.54 -16.80
C ASP A 419 -14.09 -17.00 -15.76
N PRO A 420 -14.26 -16.69 -14.46
CA PRO A 420 -13.34 -17.12 -13.41
C PRO A 420 -13.13 -18.63 -13.37
N ALA A 421 -14.14 -19.45 -13.67
CA ALA A 421 -14.01 -20.90 -13.64
C ALA A 421 -13.10 -21.41 -14.78
N ARG A 422 -13.16 -20.77 -15.95
CA ARG A 422 -12.26 -21.05 -17.07
C ARG A 422 -10.84 -20.59 -16.76
N MET A 423 -10.70 -19.45 -16.09
CA MET A 423 -9.41 -18.92 -15.68
C MET A 423 -8.76 -19.78 -14.60
N GLU A 424 -9.48 -20.20 -13.57
CA GLU A 424 -8.99 -21.10 -12.53
C GLU A 424 -8.47 -22.41 -13.12
N LYS A 425 -9.15 -22.98 -14.12
CA LYS A 425 -8.65 -24.19 -14.81
C LYS A 425 -7.33 -23.93 -15.51
N LYS A 426 -7.22 -22.82 -16.24
CA LYS A 426 -5.97 -22.45 -16.93
C LYS A 426 -4.86 -22.10 -15.95
N TRP A 427 -5.22 -21.41 -14.88
CA TRP A 427 -4.29 -20.97 -13.85
C TRP A 427 -3.77 -22.14 -13.04
N LYS A 428 -4.61 -23.13 -12.67
CA LYS A 428 -4.15 -24.38 -12.04
C LYS A 428 -3.18 -25.20 -12.91
N LEU A 429 -3.15 -24.96 -14.23
CA LEU A 429 -2.19 -25.58 -15.13
C LEU A 429 -0.83 -24.84 -15.13
N ILE A 430 -0.82 -23.57 -14.73
CA ILE A 430 0.37 -22.79 -14.43
C ILE A 430 0.73 -23.16 -12.99
N LYS A 431 1.84 -23.89 -12.79
CA LYS A 431 2.29 -24.19 -11.42
C LYS A 431 2.67 -22.86 -10.76
N VAL A 432 1.89 -22.46 -9.75
CA VAL A 432 2.23 -21.36 -8.83
C VAL A 432 3.45 -21.78 -8.02
#